data_AF-A0A2V3WEG3-F1
#
_entry.id   AF-A0A2V3WEG3-F1
#
_cell.length_a   1.000
_cell.length_b   1.000
_cell.length_c   1.000
_cell.angle_alpha   90.00
_cell.angle_beta   90.00
_cell.angle_gamma   90.00
#
_symmetry.space_group_name_H-M   'P 1'
#
loop_
_entity.id
_entity.type
_entity.pdbx_description
1 polymer ?
#
loop_
_entity_poly.entity_id
_entity_poly.type
_entity_poly.pdbx_seq_one_letter_code
_entity_poly.pdbx_strand_id
1 'polypeptide(L)'
;MEVLEFLIDEEATMLEAMQQLDKVAKKVLFVTRDGHFVAAITDGDIRRWILKKGNLDAKVKKMANYHPKFLLEEEKTKAKDFMKKHSVEALPILDEEKNILSVVLWNDEEVEPQRTLDVPVVIMAGGLGTRLYPYTKILPKPLIPIGEIPIAEHIINRFNRHGSDQFYFVVNHKKNMIKAYFNEVEKAYKVDYVDEDKPLGTGGGLSLLKGKINSTFILSNCDILIEEDYEKIYNYHKKENNLITMVCSLKNIKIPYGVIEISETGEIESMKEKPELSFFTNTGMYIVEPKIIEELEDDKSIGFPDIIEQYKVKGEKIGIYPISENSWMDMGQIDEMEEMRRKLERDE
;
A
#
# COMPACT_ATOMS: atom_id res chain seq x y z
N MET A 1 21.77 10.95 4.88
CA MET A 1 20.63 11.22 5.77
C MET A 1 21.17 11.69 7.10
N GLU A 2 20.66 12.81 7.59
CA GLU A 2 21.02 13.36 8.89
C GLU A 2 20.18 12.70 9.98
N VAL A 3 20.75 12.48 11.17
CA VAL A 3 20.05 11.84 12.31
C VAL A 3 18.76 12.58 12.65
N LEU A 4 18.75 13.91 12.47
CA LEU A 4 17.60 14.78 12.72
C LEU A 4 16.36 14.40 11.90
N GLU A 5 16.54 13.83 10.72
CA GLU A 5 15.42 13.43 9.86
C GLU A 5 14.59 12.29 10.49
N PHE A 6 15.18 11.50 11.39
CA PHE A 6 14.50 10.42 12.09
C PHE A 6 13.83 10.84 13.41
N LEU A 7 13.98 12.10 13.85
CA LEU A 7 13.55 12.51 15.19
C LEU A 7 12.20 13.21 15.15
N ILE A 8 11.29 12.84 16.05
CA ILE A 8 9.99 13.50 16.19
C ILE A 8 9.66 13.78 17.65
N ASP A 9 9.08 14.94 17.93
CA ASP A 9 8.62 15.28 19.28
C ASP A 9 7.38 14.45 19.67
N GLU A 10 7.26 14.01 20.92
CA GLU A 10 6.10 13.22 21.35
C GLU A 10 4.77 14.00 21.36
N GLU A 11 4.84 15.33 21.37
CA GLU A 11 3.71 16.24 21.21
C GLU A 11 3.45 16.60 19.75
N ALA A 12 4.21 16.05 18.79
CA ALA A 12 3.80 16.07 17.39
C ALA A 12 2.49 15.29 17.21
N THR A 13 1.75 15.64 16.17
CA THR A 13 0.54 14.95 15.72
C THR A 13 0.90 13.69 14.95
N MET A 14 -0.05 12.76 14.86
CA MET A 14 0.08 11.58 14.00
C MET A 14 0.32 11.99 12.54
N LEU A 15 -0.34 13.05 12.06
CA LEU A 15 -0.14 13.56 10.70
C LEU A 15 1.31 13.98 10.45
N GLU A 16 1.91 14.75 11.36
CA GLU A 16 3.32 15.13 11.28
C GLU A 16 4.25 13.90 11.29
N ALA A 17 3.93 12.88 12.10
CA ALA A 17 4.67 11.62 12.12
C ALA A 17 4.60 10.87 10.79
N MET A 18 3.43 10.80 10.16
CA MET A 18 3.27 10.15 8.86
C MET A 18 4.08 10.84 7.77
N GLN A 19 4.00 12.16 7.69
CA GLN A 19 4.76 12.95 6.71
C GLN A 19 6.27 12.75 6.86
N GLN A 20 6.74 12.67 8.10
CA GLN A 20 8.14 12.49 8.36
C GLN A 20 8.59 11.05 8.04
N LEU A 21 7.78 10.03 8.35
CA LEU A 21 8.02 8.65 7.89
C LEU A 21 8.13 8.57 6.37
N ASP A 22 7.22 9.24 5.65
CA ASP A 22 7.22 9.31 4.20
C ASP A 22 8.52 9.94 3.66
N LYS A 23 8.98 11.05 4.22
CA LYS A 23 10.21 11.74 3.78
C LYS A 23 11.47 10.92 3.99
N VAL A 24 11.55 10.19 5.11
CA VAL A 24 12.75 9.43 5.49
C VAL A 24 12.85 8.13 4.69
N ALA A 25 11.77 7.72 4.01
CA ALA A 25 11.66 6.47 3.26
C ALA A 25 11.99 5.22 4.11
N LYS A 26 11.90 5.34 5.44
CA LYS A 26 12.17 4.28 6.41
C LYS A 26 11.00 4.21 7.38
N LYS A 27 10.58 3.00 7.73
CA LYS A 27 9.34 2.69 8.44
C LYS A 27 9.36 3.02 9.95
N VAL A 28 10.24 3.92 10.40
CA VAL A 28 10.41 4.27 11.82
C VAL A 28 10.96 5.68 12.05
N LEU A 29 10.42 6.34 13.09
CA LEU A 29 10.95 7.55 13.71
C LEU A 29 11.24 7.30 15.20
N PHE A 30 12.23 8.01 15.72
CA PHE A 30 12.60 8.01 17.13
C PHE A 30 11.99 9.23 17.81
N VAL A 31 11.19 8.94 18.84
CA VAL A 31 10.41 9.93 19.55
C VAL A 31 11.25 10.53 20.67
N THR A 32 11.28 11.86 20.72
CA THR A 32 11.98 12.62 21.75
C THR A 32 11.01 13.36 22.67
N ARG A 33 11.42 13.53 23.94
CA ARG A 33 10.80 14.43 24.92
C ARG A 33 11.90 15.32 25.47
N ASP A 34 11.74 16.64 25.37
CA ASP A 34 12.73 17.62 25.82
C ASP A 34 14.15 17.32 25.25
N GLY A 35 14.22 16.87 23.99
CA GLY A 35 15.48 16.51 23.30
C GLY A 35 16.02 15.10 23.58
N HIS A 36 15.44 14.35 24.52
CA HIS A 36 15.92 13.02 24.92
C HIS A 36 15.07 11.91 24.29
N PHE A 37 15.69 10.79 23.94
CA PHE A 37 15.00 9.62 23.39
C PHE A 37 14.07 8.97 24.42
N VAL A 38 12.80 8.74 24.04
CA VAL A 38 11.80 8.12 24.91
C VAL A 38 11.02 6.97 24.29
N ALA A 39 10.84 6.97 22.97
CA ALA A 39 10.02 5.98 22.27
C ALA A 39 10.42 5.84 20.80
N ALA A 40 9.81 4.90 20.08
CA ALA A 40 9.84 4.87 18.63
C ALA A 40 8.41 4.77 18.09
N ILE A 41 8.18 5.28 16.89
CA ILE A 41 6.90 5.20 16.18
C ILE A 41 7.14 4.69 14.76
N THR A 42 6.33 3.72 14.32
CA THR A 42 6.42 3.07 13.01
C THR A 42 5.10 3.22 12.24
N ASP A 43 5.11 2.94 10.93
CA ASP A 43 3.88 2.82 10.14
C ASP A 43 2.90 1.81 10.75
N GLY A 44 3.41 0.77 11.40
CA GLY A 44 2.61 -0.22 12.13
C GLY A 44 1.88 0.35 13.35
N ASP A 45 2.47 1.31 14.07
CA ASP A 45 1.84 2.01 15.18
C ASP A 45 0.72 2.93 14.70
N ILE A 46 1.02 3.72 13.67
CA ILE A 46 0.09 4.65 13.03
C ILE A 46 -1.11 3.92 12.44
N ARG A 47 -0.86 2.85 11.68
CA ARG A 47 -1.91 1.96 11.16
C ARG A 47 -2.78 1.41 12.28
N ARG A 48 -2.20 0.89 13.37
CA ARG A 48 -2.97 0.37 14.52
C ARG A 48 -3.84 1.44 15.17
N TRP A 49 -3.39 2.69 15.20
CA TRP A 49 -4.17 3.82 15.69
C TRP A 49 -5.34 4.17 14.76
N ILE A 50 -5.10 4.27 13.45
CA ILE A 50 -6.14 4.50 12.43
C ILE A 50 -7.25 3.45 12.55
N LEU A 51 -6.87 2.17 12.63
CA LEU A 51 -7.81 1.05 12.69
C LEU A 51 -8.68 1.06 13.96
N LYS A 52 -8.22 1.70 15.04
CA LYS A 52 -9.02 1.94 16.25
C LYS A 52 -9.92 3.17 16.16
N LYS A 53 -10.09 3.75 14.96
CA LYS A 53 -10.80 5.01 14.70
C LYS A 53 -10.18 6.18 15.48
N GLY A 54 -8.86 6.15 15.62
CA GLY A 54 -8.11 7.23 16.24
C GLY A 54 -8.15 8.51 15.40
N ASN A 55 -8.12 9.67 16.06
CA ASN A 55 -8.04 10.97 15.38
C ASN A 55 -6.63 11.17 14.78
N LEU A 56 -6.54 11.71 13.56
CA LEU A 56 -5.29 12.08 12.87
C LEU A 56 -4.55 13.23 13.59
N ASP A 57 -5.26 14.06 14.36
CA ASP A 57 -4.66 15.12 15.18
C ASP A 57 -4.15 14.60 16.54
N ALA A 58 -4.28 13.29 16.81
CA ALA A 58 -3.81 12.72 18.06
C ALA A 58 -2.29 12.82 18.19
N LYS A 59 -1.82 13.10 19.40
CA LYS A 59 -0.40 13.22 19.70
C LYS A 59 0.33 11.88 19.62
N VAL A 60 1.56 11.89 19.13
CA VAL A 60 2.46 10.72 18.99
C VAL A 60 2.54 9.90 20.28
N LYS A 61 2.58 10.56 21.45
CA LYS A 61 2.56 9.89 22.76
C LYS A 61 1.42 8.90 23.01
N LYS A 62 0.31 9.00 22.26
CA LYS A 62 -0.84 8.08 22.39
C LYS A 62 -0.66 6.78 21.62
N MET A 63 0.30 6.71 20.69
CA MET A 63 0.47 5.59 19.78
C MET A 63 1.90 5.06 19.67
N ALA A 64 2.91 5.82 20.09
CA ALA A 64 4.30 5.41 20.07
C ALA A 64 4.59 4.21 20.99
N ASN A 65 5.59 3.41 20.61
CA ASN A 65 6.14 2.34 21.43
C ASN A 65 7.21 2.88 22.39
N TYR A 66 6.86 3.00 23.67
CA TYR A 66 7.76 3.43 24.76
C TYR A 66 8.72 2.35 25.27
N HIS A 67 8.73 1.16 24.66
CA HIS A 67 9.76 0.15 24.89
C HIS A 67 10.48 -0.19 23.57
N PRO A 68 11.08 0.80 22.88
CA PRO A 68 11.83 0.55 21.66
C PRO A 68 13.15 -0.15 21.99
N LYS A 69 13.73 -0.80 20.99
CA LYS A 69 15.07 -1.36 21.11
C LYS A 69 16.10 -0.28 20.75
N PHE A 70 17.21 -0.25 21.49
CA PHE A 70 18.33 0.68 21.30
C PHE A 70 19.63 0.04 21.79
N LEU A 71 20.77 0.64 21.47
CA LEU A 71 22.08 0.29 22.03
C LEU A 71 22.82 1.54 22.50
N LEU A 72 23.71 1.38 23.47
CA LEU A 72 24.65 2.44 23.86
C LEU A 72 25.84 2.49 22.89
N GLU A 73 26.56 3.61 22.87
CA GLU A 73 27.71 3.84 21.97
C GLU A 73 28.76 2.72 22.05
N GLU A 74 29.07 2.26 23.26
CA GLU A 74 29.99 1.13 23.52
C GLU A 74 29.57 -0.19 22.86
N GLU A 75 28.26 -0.37 22.63
CA GLU A 75 27.68 -1.58 22.03
C GLU A 75 27.44 -1.46 20.53
N LYS A 76 27.76 -0.30 19.92
CA LYS A 76 27.51 -0.01 18.51
C LYS A 76 28.05 -1.08 17.56
N THR A 77 29.16 -1.72 17.91
CA THR A 77 29.78 -2.81 17.12
C THR A 77 28.88 -4.04 16.97
N LYS A 78 27.95 -4.27 17.90
CA LYS A 78 27.00 -5.39 17.91
C LYS A 78 25.67 -5.07 17.21
N ALA A 79 25.50 -3.85 16.69
CA ALA A 79 24.22 -3.37 16.17
C ALA A 79 23.60 -4.31 15.13
N LYS A 80 24.38 -4.76 14.14
CA LYS A 80 23.87 -5.66 13.08
C LYS A 80 23.31 -6.99 13.61
N ASP A 81 24.05 -7.67 14.48
CA ASP A 81 23.60 -8.94 15.07
C ASP A 81 22.37 -8.74 15.96
N PHE A 82 22.37 -7.66 16.73
CA PHE A 82 21.24 -7.29 17.57
C PHE A 82 19.98 -7.03 16.74
N MET A 83 20.12 -6.28 15.64
CA MET A 83 19.03 -5.98 14.72
C MET A 83 18.47 -7.26 14.08
N LYS A 84 19.35 -8.19 13.68
CA LYS A 84 18.96 -9.49 13.09
C LYS A 84 18.15 -10.32 14.07
N LYS A 85 18.65 -10.42 15.31
CA LYS A 85 18.04 -11.22 16.38
C LYS A 85 16.65 -10.71 16.76
N HIS A 86 16.42 -9.41 16.66
CA HIS A 86 15.17 -8.78 17.07
C HIS A 86 14.29 -8.31 15.91
N SER A 87 14.70 -8.61 14.66
CA SER A 87 13.99 -8.21 13.43
C SER A 87 13.64 -6.71 13.40
N VAL A 88 14.60 -5.83 13.70
CA VAL A 88 14.42 -4.37 13.64
C VAL A 88 15.20 -3.74 12.49
N GLU A 89 14.52 -2.88 11.72
CA GLU A 89 15.08 -2.26 10.50
C GLU A 89 15.92 -1.01 10.78
N ALA A 90 15.71 -0.34 11.90
CA ALA A 90 16.57 0.74 12.37
C ALA A 90 16.79 0.63 13.88
N LEU A 91 17.99 1.00 14.31
CA LEU A 91 18.41 0.94 15.70
C LEU A 91 19.09 2.25 16.10
N PRO A 92 18.56 3.00 17.09
CA PRO A 92 19.19 4.21 17.57
C PRO A 92 20.35 3.83 18.51
N ILE A 93 21.46 4.54 18.35
CA ILE A 93 22.64 4.47 19.22
C ILE A 93 22.64 5.70 20.13
N LEU A 94 22.66 5.45 21.44
CA LEU A 94 22.50 6.47 22.46
C LEU A 94 23.78 6.68 23.28
N ASP A 95 23.90 7.84 23.90
CA ASP A 95 24.81 8.06 25.03
C ASP A 95 24.18 7.61 26.38
N GLU A 96 24.93 7.76 27.47
CA GLU A 96 24.44 7.44 28.83
C GLU A 96 23.25 8.30 29.27
N GLU A 97 23.09 9.50 28.70
CA GLU A 97 22.01 10.45 29.01
C GLU A 97 20.77 10.24 28.12
N LYS A 98 20.79 9.24 27.23
CA LYS A 98 19.74 8.92 26.24
C LYS A 98 19.57 9.96 25.12
N ASN A 99 20.63 10.69 24.77
CA ASN A 99 20.67 11.46 23.55
C ASN A 99 21.01 10.54 22.37
N ILE A 100 20.40 10.76 21.21
CA ILE A 100 20.67 9.96 20.00
C ILE A 100 21.94 10.47 19.34
N LEU A 101 22.98 9.65 19.32
CA LEU A 101 24.26 9.95 18.68
C LEU A 101 24.25 9.59 17.19
N SER A 102 23.65 8.44 16.85
CA SER A 102 23.54 7.96 15.47
C SER A 102 22.42 6.94 15.31
N VAL A 103 22.01 6.68 14.07
CA VAL A 103 21.05 5.62 13.74
C VAL A 103 21.76 4.60 12.85
N VAL A 104 21.72 3.34 13.25
CA VAL A 104 22.16 2.21 12.40
C VAL A 104 20.94 1.70 11.66
N LEU A 105 21.03 1.71 10.33
CA LEU A 105 20.00 1.16 9.46
C LEU A 105 20.38 -0.26 9.05
N TRP A 106 19.37 -1.11 8.90
CA TRP A 106 19.52 -2.34 8.17
C TRP A 106 19.74 -1.94 6.70
N ASN A 107 20.93 -2.20 6.18
CA ASN A 107 21.14 -2.10 4.74
C ASN A 107 20.42 -3.30 4.12
N ASP A 108 19.69 -3.06 3.04
CA ASP A 108 18.86 -3.99 2.26
C ASP A 108 19.65 -5.17 1.64
N GLU A 109 20.40 -5.94 2.44
CA GLU A 109 20.49 -7.37 2.15
C GLU A 109 19.12 -7.92 2.53
N GLU A 110 18.26 -7.93 1.50
CA GLU A 110 16.88 -8.40 1.49
C GLU A 110 16.72 -9.54 2.49
N VAL A 111 16.04 -9.26 3.61
CA VAL A 111 15.26 -10.32 4.22
C VAL A 111 14.18 -10.58 3.18
N GLU A 112 14.47 -11.48 2.22
CA GLU A 112 13.46 -11.93 1.28
C GLU A 112 12.25 -12.29 2.13
N PRO A 113 11.08 -11.69 1.87
CA PRO A 113 9.88 -12.04 2.60
C PRO A 113 9.75 -13.55 2.54
N GLN A 114 9.50 -14.17 3.70
CA GLN A 114 9.34 -15.60 3.75
C GLN A 114 8.23 -15.96 2.75
N ARG A 115 8.55 -16.80 1.75
CA ARG A 115 7.59 -17.18 0.69
C ARG A 115 6.51 -18.08 1.25
N THR A 116 5.58 -17.50 2.01
CA THR A 116 4.58 -18.22 2.81
C THR A 116 3.15 -17.85 2.46
N LEU A 117 2.93 -16.82 1.64
CA LEU A 117 1.59 -16.28 1.42
C LEU A 117 0.67 -17.31 0.76
N ASP A 118 1.10 -17.99 -0.32
CA ASP A 118 0.31 -18.98 -1.07
C ASP A 118 -1.17 -18.57 -1.26
N VAL A 119 -1.39 -17.34 -1.76
CA VAL A 119 -2.72 -16.79 -2.05
C VAL A 119 -2.86 -16.52 -3.55
N PRO A 120 -3.95 -16.95 -4.20
CA PRO A 120 -4.22 -16.59 -5.59
C PRO A 120 -4.37 -15.08 -5.79
N VAL A 121 -3.83 -14.55 -6.89
CA VAL A 121 -3.92 -13.14 -7.24
C VAL A 121 -4.71 -12.97 -8.53
N VAL A 122 -5.78 -12.19 -8.47
CA VAL A 122 -6.62 -11.81 -9.61
C VAL A 122 -6.23 -10.40 -10.06
N ILE A 123 -5.82 -10.26 -11.31
CA ILE A 123 -5.43 -8.99 -11.93
C ILE A 123 -6.49 -8.58 -12.95
N MET A 124 -7.11 -7.42 -12.71
CA MET A 124 -8.12 -6.85 -13.60
C MET A 124 -7.44 -6.11 -14.76
N ALA A 125 -7.42 -6.74 -15.93
CA ALA A 125 -6.67 -6.32 -17.12
C ALA A 125 -7.58 -6.07 -18.35
N GLY A 126 -8.89 -5.85 -18.14
CA GLY A 126 -9.88 -5.68 -19.22
C GLY A 126 -10.03 -4.25 -19.76
N GLY A 127 -9.48 -3.24 -19.08
CA GLY A 127 -9.71 -1.83 -19.40
C GLY A 127 -9.04 -1.34 -20.70
N LEU A 128 -9.63 -0.31 -21.32
CA LEU A 128 -9.10 0.32 -22.54
C LEU A 128 -7.87 1.22 -22.28
N GLY A 129 -7.68 1.69 -21.05
CA GLY A 129 -6.53 2.55 -20.69
C GLY A 129 -6.51 3.89 -21.42
N THR A 130 -7.69 4.48 -21.69
CA THR A 130 -7.83 5.70 -22.51
C THR A 130 -7.06 6.91 -22.00
N ARG A 131 -6.81 7.00 -20.69
CA ARG A 131 -6.06 8.11 -20.06
C ARG A 131 -4.57 8.11 -20.41
N LEU A 132 -4.02 6.97 -20.84
CA LEU A 132 -2.63 6.84 -21.29
C LEU A 132 -2.52 6.92 -22.83
N TYR A 133 -3.51 7.48 -23.51
CA TYR A 133 -3.39 7.77 -24.93
C TYR A 133 -2.23 8.77 -25.17
N PRO A 134 -1.33 8.54 -26.16
CA PRO A 134 -1.43 7.58 -27.27
C PRO A 134 -0.78 6.21 -27.02
N TYR A 135 -0.12 5.95 -25.90
CA TYR A 135 0.58 4.67 -25.65
C TYR A 135 -0.36 3.46 -25.77
N THR A 136 -1.57 3.59 -25.23
CA THR A 136 -2.58 2.51 -25.24
C THR A 136 -3.20 2.21 -26.60
N LYS A 137 -2.87 3.02 -27.63
CA LYS A 137 -3.20 2.71 -29.03
C LYS A 137 -2.45 1.46 -29.50
N ILE A 138 -1.20 1.30 -29.06
CA ILE A 138 -0.31 0.23 -29.50
C ILE A 138 -0.34 -0.92 -28.51
N LEU A 139 -0.06 -0.65 -27.22
CA LEU A 139 0.04 -1.69 -26.18
C LEU A 139 -1.21 -1.67 -25.27
N PRO A 140 -1.71 -2.82 -24.79
CA PRO A 140 -2.66 -2.82 -23.69
C PRO A 140 -2.00 -2.25 -22.42
N LYS A 141 -2.78 -1.61 -21.54
CA LYS A 141 -2.26 -1.00 -20.30
C LYS A 141 -1.35 -1.93 -19.48
N PRO A 142 -1.70 -3.20 -19.22
CA PRO A 142 -0.82 -4.17 -18.54
C PRO A 142 0.58 -4.36 -19.17
N LEU A 143 0.74 -4.09 -20.47
CA LEU A 143 1.99 -4.28 -21.20
C LEU A 143 2.76 -2.98 -21.44
N ILE A 144 2.37 -1.87 -20.79
CA ILE A 144 3.15 -0.62 -20.87
C ILE A 144 4.48 -0.83 -20.13
N PRO A 145 5.64 -0.62 -20.79
CA PRO A 145 6.95 -0.76 -20.16
C PRO A 145 7.20 0.31 -19.11
N ILE A 146 7.71 -0.13 -17.96
CA ILE A 146 8.21 0.71 -16.88
C ILE A 146 9.62 0.19 -16.58
N GLY A 147 10.65 0.86 -17.12
CA GLY A 147 11.99 0.28 -17.23
C GLY A 147 12.03 -0.84 -18.27
N GLU A 148 12.68 -1.95 -17.93
CA GLU A 148 12.93 -3.08 -18.84
C GLU A 148 11.74 -4.04 -18.98
N ILE A 149 10.82 -4.08 -18.01
CA ILE A 149 9.67 -4.99 -17.99
C ILE A 149 8.34 -4.23 -17.93
N PRO A 150 7.22 -4.84 -18.38
CA PRO A 150 5.91 -4.22 -18.27
C PRO A 150 5.38 -4.12 -16.85
N ILE A 151 4.47 -3.17 -16.62
CA ILE A 151 3.84 -2.96 -15.30
C ILE A 151 3.22 -4.24 -14.71
N ALA A 152 2.58 -5.08 -15.53
CA ALA A 152 1.93 -6.27 -15.03
C ALA A 152 2.95 -7.32 -14.55
N GLU A 153 4.15 -7.33 -15.13
CA GLU A 153 5.24 -8.18 -14.67
C GLU A 153 5.83 -7.65 -13.36
N HIS A 154 5.99 -6.33 -13.21
CA HIS A 154 6.35 -5.71 -11.92
C HIS A 154 5.37 -6.11 -10.80
N ILE A 155 4.07 -6.10 -11.09
CA ILE A 155 3.01 -6.51 -10.15
C ILE A 155 3.20 -7.98 -9.77
N ILE A 156 3.30 -8.88 -10.75
CA ILE A 156 3.48 -10.32 -10.52
C ILE A 156 4.74 -10.59 -9.69
N ASN A 157 5.88 -9.98 -10.07
CA ASN A 157 7.15 -10.19 -9.40
C ASN A 157 7.12 -9.77 -7.93
N ARG A 158 6.36 -8.73 -7.58
CA ARG A 158 6.15 -8.36 -6.17
C ARG A 158 5.36 -9.42 -5.43
N PHE A 159 4.25 -9.91 -5.96
CA PHE A 159 3.47 -10.97 -5.31
C PHE A 159 4.23 -12.31 -5.22
N ASN A 160 4.96 -12.68 -6.27
CA ASN A 160 5.78 -13.89 -6.32
C ASN A 160 6.94 -13.87 -5.32
N ARG A 161 7.55 -12.70 -5.08
CA ARG A 161 8.54 -12.52 -4.00
C ARG A 161 7.97 -12.87 -2.62
N HIS A 162 6.68 -12.65 -2.38
CA HIS A 162 5.97 -13.05 -1.15
C HIS A 162 5.42 -14.50 -1.18
N GLY A 163 5.68 -15.26 -2.24
CA GLY A 163 5.27 -16.66 -2.38
C GLY A 163 3.87 -16.88 -2.99
N SER A 164 3.27 -15.85 -3.60
CA SER A 164 2.04 -16.03 -4.39
C SER A 164 2.38 -16.37 -5.83
N ASP A 165 2.11 -17.61 -6.23
CA ASP A 165 2.55 -18.15 -7.53
C ASP A 165 1.40 -18.42 -8.50
N GLN A 166 0.14 -18.19 -8.08
CA GLN A 166 -1.05 -18.42 -8.91
C GLN A 166 -1.72 -17.09 -9.27
N PHE A 167 -1.69 -16.76 -10.56
CA PHE A 167 -2.25 -15.52 -11.09
C PHE A 167 -3.40 -15.78 -12.06
N TYR A 168 -4.46 -14.98 -11.94
CA TYR A 168 -5.62 -14.99 -12.84
C TYR A 168 -5.77 -13.62 -13.48
N PHE A 169 -5.66 -13.56 -14.80
CA PHE A 169 -5.85 -12.33 -15.56
C PHE A 169 -7.26 -12.29 -16.15
N VAL A 170 -8.06 -11.32 -15.72
CA VAL A 170 -9.34 -11.01 -16.37
C VAL A 170 -9.09 -10.04 -17.51
N VAL A 171 -9.21 -10.52 -18.75
CA VAL A 171 -8.75 -9.82 -19.97
C VAL A 171 -9.88 -9.63 -20.97
N ASN A 172 -9.91 -8.47 -21.62
CA ASN A 172 -10.84 -8.15 -22.71
C ASN A 172 -10.05 -7.58 -23.91
N HIS A 173 -9.82 -6.28 -23.93
CA HIS A 173 -9.17 -5.58 -25.04
C HIS A 173 -7.69 -6.01 -25.21
N LYS A 174 -7.28 -6.28 -26.47
CA LYS A 174 -5.92 -6.74 -26.84
C LYS A 174 -5.41 -7.95 -26.02
N LYS A 175 -6.31 -8.78 -25.50
CA LYS A 175 -6.00 -9.97 -24.67
C LYS A 175 -4.92 -10.90 -25.25
N ASN A 176 -4.90 -11.06 -26.57
CA ASN A 176 -3.92 -11.93 -27.24
C ASN A 176 -2.48 -11.45 -27.05
N MET A 177 -2.23 -10.14 -26.96
CA MET A 177 -0.90 -9.60 -26.70
C MET A 177 -0.45 -9.93 -25.28
N ILE A 178 -1.35 -9.78 -24.30
CA ILE A 178 -1.09 -10.11 -22.89
C ILE A 178 -0.76 -11.60 -22.75
N LYS A 179 -1.58 -12.47 -23.37
CA LYS A 179 -1.36 -13.92 -23.38
C LYS A 179 -0.03 -14.29 -24.04
N ALA A 180 0.29 -13.70 -25.19
CA ALA A 180 1.54 -13.99 -25.90
C ALA A 180 2.76 -13.65 -25.04
N TYR A 181 2.80 -12.44 -24.47
CA TYR A 181 3.90 -11.99 -23.62
C TYR A 181 4.19 -12.97 -22.47
N PHE A 182 3.19 -13.20 -21.61
CA PHE A 182 3.36 -14.04 -20.42
C PHE A 182 3.46 -15.54 -20.70
N ASN A 183 3.19 -16.00 -21.93
CA ASN A 183 3.46 -17.38 -22.33
C ASN A 183 4.92 -17.58 -22.79
N GLU A 184 5.60 -16.52 -23.21
CA GLU A 184 7.01 -16.57 -23.64
C GLU A 184 7.99 -16.27 -22.51
N VAL A 185 7.59 -15.49 -21.51
CA VAL A 185 8.41 -15.19 -20.33
C VAL A 185 8.68 -16.45 -19.51
N GLU A 186 9.96 -16.70 -19.19
CA GLU A 186 10.37 -17.72 -18.24
C GLU A 186 9.89 -17.33 -16.84
N LYS A 187 9.08 -18.18 -16.20
CA LYS A 187 8.33 -17.80 -15.00
C LYS A 187 8.36 -18.88 -13.93
N ALA A 188 8.54 -18.45 -12.69
CA ALA A 188 8.36 -19.26 -11.48
C ALA A 188 6.90 -19.35 -11.01
N TYR A 189 5.98 -18.73 -11.76
CA TYR A 189 4.56 -18.59 -11.43
C TYR A 189 3.65 -19.09 -12.56
N LYS A 190 2.40 -19.39 -12.22
CA LYS A 190 1.34 -19.78 -13.15
C LYS A 190 0.45 -18.57 -13.46
N VAL A 191 0.13 -18.37 -14.73
CA VAL A 191 -0.86 -17.38 -15.19
C VAL A 191 -1.97 -18.10 -15.92
N ASP A 192 -3.19 -18.02 -15.38
CA ASP A 192 -4.42 -18.42 -16.03
C ASP A 192 -5.16 -17.18 -16.54
N TYR A 193 -5.89 -17.33 -17.64
CA TYR A 193 -6.63 -16.22 -18.26
C TYR A 193 -8.12 -16.49 -18.25
N VAL A 194 -8.87 -15.41 -18.05
CA VAL A 194 -10.31 -15.39 -18.19
C VAL A 194 -10.69 -14.32 -19.17
N ASP A 195 -11.31 -14.76 -20.27
CA ASP A 195 -11.71 -13.89 -21.35
C ASP A 195 -13.06 -13.28 -21.03
N GLU A 196 -13.05 -11.98 -20.79
CA GLU A 196 -14.25 -11.17 -20.74
C GLU A 196 -14.59 -10.78 -22.19
N ASP A 197 -15.78 -11.15 -22.68
CA ASP A 197 -16.18 -10.88 -24.07
C ASP A 197 -16.64 -9.43 -24.28
N LYS A 198 -17.24 -8.82 -23.25
CA LYS A 198 -17.71 -7.44 -23.23
C LYS A 198 -17.27 -6.77 -21.91
N PRO A 199 -16.94 -5.47 -21.87
CA PRO A 199 -16.49 -4.83 -20.64
C PRO A 199 -17.51 -4.96 -19.48
N LEU A 200 -17.17 -5.67 -18.39
CA LEU A 200 -18.03 -5.82 -17.20
C LEU A 200 -17.61 -4.91 -16.04
N GLY A 201 -16.82 -3.88 -16.32
CA GLY A 201 -16.31 -2.96 -15.30
C GLY A 201 -15.14 -3.55 -14.50
N THR A 202 -14.82 -2.95 -13.35
CA THR A 202 -13.67 -3.35 -12.53
C THR A 202 -13.97 -4.49 -11.56
N GLY A 203 -15.23 -4.93 -11.47
CA GLY A 203 -15.65 -6.03 -10.60
C GLY A 203 -16.47 -7.12 -11.29
N GLY A 204 -17.20 -6.81 -12.36
CA GLY A 204 -18.12 -7.78 -12.98
C GLY A 204 -17.42 -9.01 -13.57
N GLY A 205 -16.20 -8.86 -14.10
CA GLY A 205 -15.41 -9.98 -14.63
C GLY A 205 -15.01 -11.03 -13.59
N LEU A 206 -15.15 -10.74 -12.29
CA LEU A 206 -14.96 -11.74 -11.23
C LEU A 206 -15.96 -12.88 -11.29
N SER A 207 -17.18 -12.65 -11.83
CA SER A 207 -18.18 -13.71 -12.03
C SER A 207 -17.66 -14.86 -12.91
N LEU A 208 -16.72 -14.57 -13.82
CA LEU A 208 -16.12 -15.56 -14.72
C LEU A 208 -15.09 -16.47 -14.03
N LEU A 209 -14.79 -16.21 -12.74
CA LEU A 209 -13.89 -17.02 -11.90
C LEU A 209 -14.64 -18.00 -10.99
N LYS A 210 -15.98 -18.09 -11.09
CA LYS A 210 -16.79 -19.06 -10.34
C LYS A 210 -16.26 -20.48 -10.49
N GLY A 211 -16.12 -21.18 -9.35
CA GLY A 211 -15.56 -22.52 -9.25
C GLY A 211 -14.05 -22.64 -9.55
N LYS A 212 -13.37 -21.57 -9.97
CA LYS A 212 -11.91 -21.56 -10.18
C LYS A 212 -11.14 -21.10 -8.94
N ILE A 213 -11.72 -20.18 -8.17
CA ILE A 213 -11.12 -19.64 -6.93
C ILE A 213 -12.06 -19.95 -5.77
N ASN A 214 -11.62 -20.89 -4.91
CA ASN A 214 -12.40 -21.40 -3.78
C ASN A 214 -11.82 -21.00 -2.42
N SER A 215 -10.78 -20.17 -2.42
CA SER A 215 -10.11 -19.63 -1.25
C SER A 215 -10.10 -18.10 -1.33
N THR A 216 -9.75 -17.46 -0.22
CA THR A 216 -9.45 -16.03 -0.21
C THR A 216 -8.40 -15.71 -1.25
N PHE A 217 -8.56 -14.58 -1.91
CA PHE A 217 -7.69 -14.16 -2.99
C PHE A 217 -7.38 -12.67 -2.87
N ILE A 218 -6.32 -12.26 -3.54
CA ILE A 218 -5.96 -10.86 -3.71
C ILE A 218 -6.56 -10.40 -5.03
N LEU A 219 -7.27 -9.27 -5.02
CA LEU A 219 -7.71 -8.57 -6.22
C LEU A 219 -6.85 -7.33 -6.41
N SER A 220 -6.27 -7.14 -7.59
CA SER A 220 -5.50 -5.95 -7.93
C SER A 220 -5.91 -5.41 -9.29
N ASN A 221 -5.90 -4.08 -9.43
CA ASN A 221 -5.83 -3.46 -10.75
C ASN A 221 -4.46 -3.77 -11.41
N CYS A 222 -4.40 -3.62 -12.74
CA CYS A 222 -3.21 -3.94 -13.55
C CYS A 222 -2.22 -2.78 -13.72
N ASP A 223 -2.40 -1.70 -12.98
CA ASP A 223 -1.70 -0.41 -13.14
C ASP A 223 -1.19 0.19 -11.84
N ILE A 224 -1.22 -0.59 -10.75
CA ILE A 224 -0.80 -0.13 -9.43
C ILE A 224 0.34 -0.99 -8.89
N LEU A 225 1.23 -0.38 -8.13
CA LEU A 225 2.24 -1.08 -7.33
C LEU A 225 2.04 -0.70 -5.87
N ILE A 226 2.05 -1.73 -5.00
CA ILE A 226 1.93 -1.57 -3.56
C ILE A 226 3.19 -2.12 -2.89
N GLU A 227 3.92 -1.28 -2.18
CA GLU A 227 5.18 -1.61 -1.51
C GLU A 227 4.97 -1.92 -0.03
N GLU A 228 4.18 -2.96 0.24
CA GLU A 228 3.87 -3.42 1.58
C GLU A 228 4.04 -4.92 1.73
N ASP A 229 4.09 -5.35 2.97
CA ASP A 229 4.11 -6.77 3.31
C ASP A 229 2.71 -7.38 3.10
N TYR A 230 2.53 -8.07 1.97
CA TYR A 230 1.26 -8.68 1.60
C TYR A 230 0.78 -9.74 2.60
N GLU A 231 1.70 -10.44 3.27
CA GLU A 231 1.36 -11.40 4.32
C GLU A 231 0.75 -10.69 5.53
N LYS A 232 1.27 -9.52 5.92
CA LYS A 232 0.64 -8.70 6.98
C LYS A 232 -0.78 -8.25 6.60
N ILE A 233 -1.01 -7.87 5.34
CA ILE A 233 -2.35 -7.45 4.87
C ILE A 233 -3.32 -8.64 4.91
N TYR A 234 -2.89 -9.80 4.39
CA TYR A 234 -3.69 -11.03 4.39
C TYR A 234 -4.00 -11.52 5.82
N ASN A 235 -3.00 -11.61 6.69
CA ASN A 235 -3.19 -12.02 8.08
C ASN A 235 -4.11 -11.08 8.84
N TYR A 236 -4.03 -9.78 8.55
CA TYR A 236 -4.97 -8.81 9.10
C TYR A 236 -6.40 -9.08 8.63
N HIS A 237 -6.61 -9.26 7.33
CA HIS A 237 -7.93 -9.59 6.76
C HIS A 237 -8.56 -10.81 7.46
N LYS A 238 -7.76 -11.87 7.64
CA LYS A 238 -8.17 -13.10 8.34
C LYS A 238 -8.47 -12.87 9.81
N LYS A 239 -7.57 -12.20 10.53
CA LYS A 239 -7.75 -11.90 11.96
C LYS A 239 -9.02 -11.10 12.21
N GLU A 240 -9.31 -10.13 11.34
CA GLU A 240 -10.49 -9.29 11.46
C GLU A 240 -11.77 -9.97 10.94
N ASN A 241 -11.71 -11.12 10.27
CA ASN A 241 -12.87 -11.75 9.62
C ASN A 241 -13.63 -10.78 8.69
N ASN A 242 -12.88 -9.99 7.90
CA ASN A 242 -13.48 -9.11 6.91
C ASN A 242 -13.91 -9.93 5.69
N LEU A 243 -15.06 -9.63 5.09
CA LEU A 243 -15.44 -10.18 3.78
C LEU A 243 -14.57 -9.59 2.66
N ILE A 244 -14.29 -8.28 2.77
CA ILE A 244 -13.39 -7.53 1.90
C ILE A 244 -12.51 -6.66 2.78
N THR A 245 -11.20 -6.65 2.53
CA THR A 245 -10.28 -5.65 3.07
C THR A 245 -9.75 -4.80 1.93
N MET A 246 -10.13 -3.53 1.91
CA MET A 246 -9.62 -2.55 0.95
C MET A 246 -8.27 -2.01 1.43
N VAL A 247 -7.25 -2.04 0.56
CA VAL A 247 -5.97 -1.36 0.84
C VAL A 247 -6.13 0.11 0.48
N CYS A 248 -5.89 1.00 1.46
CA CYS A 248 -6.10 2.43 1.32
C CYS A 248 -4.81 3.21 1.57
N SER A 249 -4.45 4.11 0.67
CA SER A 249 -3.33 5.04 0.87
C SER A 249 -3.83 6.28 1.59
N LEU A 250 -3.08 6.81 2.57
CA LEU A 250 -3.41 8.10 3.19
C LEU A 250 -2.80 9.23 2.36
N LYS A 251 -3.64 9.93 1.60
CA LYS A 251 -3.24 11.05 0.74
C LYS A 251 -3.34 12.38 1.48
N ASN A 252 -2.31 13.20 1.39
CA ASN A 252 -2.27 14.52 2.00
C ASN A 252 -2.29 15.64 0.94
N ILE A 253 -3.25 16.55 1.04
CA ILE A 253 -3.37 17.69 0.12
C ILE A 253 -3.18 18.98 0.91
N LYS A 254 -2.10 19.69 0.58
CA LYS A 254 -1.85 21.03 1.10
C LYS A 254 -2.49 22.08 0.20
N ILE A 255 -3.39 22.88 0.77
CA ILE A 255 -3.97 24.02 0.08
C ILE A 255 -3.04 25.20 0.30
N PRO A 256 -2.50 25.88 -0.73
CA PRO A 256 -1.52 26.95 -0.56
C PRO A 256 -2.14 28.31 -0.18
N TYR A 257 -3.41 28.33 0.21
CA TYR A 257 -4.23 29.51 0.51
C TYR A 257 -5.03 29.31 1.79
N GLY A 258 -5.58 30.41 2.33
CA GLY A 258 -6.58 30.35 3.39
C GLY A 258 -7.89 29.72 2.91
N VAL A 259 -8.35 28.69 3.62
CA VAL A 259 -9.68 28.08 3.43
C VAL A 259 -10.63 28.66 4.45
N ILE A 260 -11.77 29.14 3.97
CA ILE A 260 -12.85 29.72 4.77
C ILE A 260 -14.03 28.75 4.74
N GLU A 261 -14.45 28.31 5.91
CA GLU A 261 -15.72 27.58 6.10
C GLU A 261 -16.81 28.61 6.40
N ILE A 262 -17.92 28.53 5.67
CA ILE A 262 -19.05 29.45 5.77
C ILE A 262 -20.21 28.68 6.41
N SER A 263 -20.84 29.27 7.43
CA SER A 263 -22.01 28.70 8.08
C SER A 263 -23.24 28.72 7.16
N GLU A 264 -24.30 27.99 7.55
CA GLU A 264 -25.59 28.05 6.86
C GLU A 264 -26.21 29.46 6.80
N THR A 265 -25.79 30.37 7.70
CA THR A 265 -26.24 31.78 7.75
C THR A 265 -25.40 32.73 6.90
N GLY A 266 -24.35 32.25 6.24
CA GLY A 266 -23.46 33.06 5.40
C GLY A 266 -22.37 33.79 6.17
N GLU A 267 -22.18 33.49 7.46
CA GLU A 267 -21.12 34.03 8.29
C GLU A 267 -19.85 33.15 8.21
N ILE A 268 -18.68 33.73 8.47
CA ILE A 268 -17.43 32.96 8.55
C ILE A 268 -17.49 32.10 9.82
N GLU A 269 -17.47 30.78 9.65
CA GLU A 269 -17.44 29.81 10.74
C GLU A 269 -16.00 29.54 11.19
N SER A 270 -15.10 29.29 10.22
CA SER A 270 -13.68 29.06 10.50
C SER A 270 -12.81 29.53 9.34
N MET A 271 -11.56 29.89 9.65
CA MET A 271 -10.53 30.18 8.65
C MET A 271 -9.26 29.43 9.03
N LYS A 272 -8.74 28.64 8.10
CA LYS A 272 -7.46 27.94 8.26
C LYS A 272 -6.52 28.40 7.17
N GLU A 273 -5.37 28.94 7.55
CA GLU A 273 -4.34 29.34 6.59
C GLU A 273 -3.53 28.13 6.16
N LYS A 274 -3.39 27.95 4.85
CA LYS A 274 -2.65 26.85 4.22
C LYS A 274 -2.94 25.48 4.83
N PRO A 275 -4.23 25.10 4.97
CA PRO A 275 -4.57 23.87 5.66
C PRO A 275 -4.10 22.67 4.85
N GLU A 276 -3.96 21.59 5.59
CA GLU A 276 -3.67 20.28 5.04
C GLU A 276 -4.87 19.38 5.29
N LEU A 277 -5.29 18.67 4.25
CA LEU A 277 -6.42 17.76 4.28
C LEU A 277 -5.93 16.35 4.00
N SER A 278 -6.29 15.41 4.87
CA SER A 278 -5.88 14.00 4.77
C SER A 278 -7.07 13.10 4.48
N PHE A 279 -6.93 12.22 3.47
CA PHE A 279 -8.00 11.32 3.04
C PHE A 279 -7.47 9.92 2.74
N PHE A 280 -8.27 8.90 3.03
CA PHE A 280 -7.99 7.55 2.55
C PHE A 280 -8.44 7.41 1.10
N THR A 281 -7.49 7.11 0.21
CA THR A 281 -7.75 6.83 -1.19
C THR A 281 -7.73 5.33 -1.44
N ASN A 282 -8.71 4.83 -2.19
CA ASN A 282 -8.72 3.45 -2.63
C ASN A 282 -7.57 3.20 -3.60
N THR A 283 -6.68 2.28 -3.24
CA THR A 283 -5.49 1.96 -4.06
C THR A 283 -5.83 1.10 -5.27
N GLY A 284 -6.96 0.39 -5.27
CA GLY A 284 -7.28 -0.62 -6.27
C GLY A 284 -6.79 -2.04 -5.95
N MET A 285 -6.24 -2.25 -4.74
CA MET A 285 -5.89 -3.58 -4.21
C MET A 285 -6.81 -3.97 -3.05
N TYR A 286 -7.23 -5.24 -3.03
CA TYR A 286 -8.16 -5.78 -2.04
C TYR A 286 -7.79 -7.20 -1.66
N ILE A 287 -8.11 -7.60 -0.43
CA ILE A 287 -8.19 -9.01 -0.02
C ILE A 287 -9.66 -9.39 0.05
N VAL A 288 -10.05 -10.48 -0.60
CA VAL A 288 -11.46 -10.80 -0.90
C VAL A 288 -11.75 -12.26 -0.59
N GLU A 289 -12.85 -12.52 0.12
CA GLU A 289 -13.33 -13.88 0.35
C GLU A 289 -14.05 -14.45 -0.89
N PRO A 290 -13.91 -15.77 -1.17
CA PRO A 290 -14.39 -16.38 -2.41
C PRO A 290 -15.92 -16.33 -2.57
N LYS A 291 -16.65 -16.18 -1.45
CA LYS A 291 -18.11 -15.96 -1.42
C LYS A 291 -18.55 -14.86 -2.39
N ILE A 292 -17.73 -13.80 -2.53
CA ILE A 292 -18.03 -12.70 -3.45
C ILE A 292 -18.15 -13.19 -4.89
N ILE A 293 -17.22 -14.02 -5.36
CA ILE A 293 -17.21 -14.54 -6.74
C ILE A 293 -18.48 -15.38 -6.98
N GLU A 294 -18.83 -16.25 -6.03
CA GLU A 294 -19.95 -17.18 -6.17
C GLU A 294 -21.32 -16.48 -6.19
N GLU A 295 -21.46 -15.37 -5.45
CA GLU A 295 -22.71 -14.61 -5.37
C GLU A 295 -22.88 -13.53 -6.46
N LEU A 296 -21.83 -13.22 -7.23
CA LEU A 296 -21.93 -12.20 -8.28
C LEU A 296 -22.87 -12.65 -9.41
N GLU A 297 -23.70 -11.73 -9.89
CA GLU A 297 -24.51 -11.95 -11.10
C GLU A 297 -23.58 -12.06 -12.32
N ASP A 298 -23.84 -13.07 -13.16
CA ASP A 298 -23.11 -13.22 -14.43
C ASP A 298 -23.45 -12.06 -15.37
N ASP A 299 -22.51 -11.71 -16.25
CA ASP A 299 -22.72 -10.78 -17.36
C ASP A 299 -23.11 -9.33 -16.97
N LYS A 300 -23.02 -8.98 -15.69
CA LYS A 300 -23.36 -7.65 -15.15
C LYS A 300 -22.15 -6.73 -15.12
N SER A 301 -22.26 -5.58 -15.78
CA SER A 301 -21.24 -4.53 -15.68
C SER A 301 -21.35 -3.83 -14.32
N ILE A 302 -20.30 -3.93 -13.50
CA ILE A 302 -20.26 -3.36 -12.16
C ILE A 302 -18.81 -3.03 -11.73
N GLY A 303 -18.64 -1.91 -11.04
CA GLY A 303 -17.36 -1.56 -10.43
C GLY A 303 -17.16 -2.30 -9.11
N PHE A 304 -15.91 -2.64 -8.77
CA PHE A 304 -15.63 -3.24 -7.46
C PHE A 304 -16.04 -2.34 -6.26
N PRO A 305 -15.94 -0.99 -6.32
CA PRO A 305 -16.51 -0.13 -5.28
C PRO A 305 -18.02 -0.30 -5.07
N ASP A 306 -18.78 -0.53 -6.14
CA ASP A 306 -20.22 -0.75 -6.05
C ASP A 306 -20.54 -2.11 -5.43
N ILE A 307 -19.73 -3.14 -5.73
CA ILE A 307 -19.81 -4.46 -5.06
C ILE A 307 -19.61 -4.28 -3.55
N ILE A 308 -18.59 -3.51 -3.15
CA ILE A 308 -18.31 -3.24 -1.73
C ILE A 308 -19.52 -2.58 -1.05
N GLU A 309 -20.14 -1.57 -1.68
CA GLU A 309 -21.32 -0.91 -1.10
C GLU A 309 -22.51 -1.86 -0.99
N GLN A 310 -22.74 -2.74 -1.98
CA GLN A 310 -23.79 -3.75 -1.92
C GLN A 310 -23.64 -4.68 -0.71
N TYR A 311 -22.44 -5.20 -0.46
CA TYR A 311 -22.19 -6.09 0.68
C TYR A 311 -22.21 -5.35 2.02
N LYS A 312 -21.76 -4.09 2.04
CA LYS A 312 -21.88 -3.23 3.21
C LYS A 312 -23.35 -2.99 3.59
N VAL A 313 -24.23 -2.74 2.62
CA VAL A 313 -25.69 -2.62 2.84
C VAL A 313 -26.30 -3.94 3.33
N LYS A 314 -25.77 -5.08 2.91
CA LYS A 314 -26.15 -6.42 3.42
C LYS A 314 -25.65 -6.70 4.86
N GLY A 315 -24.89 -5.79 5.47
CA GLY A 315 -24.35 -5.92 6.82
C GLY A 315 -23.06 -6.73 6.92
N GLU A 316 -22.39 -7.01 5.80
CA GLU A 316 -21.12 -7.73 5.79
C GLU A 316 -19.98 -6.85 6.28
N LYS A 317 -18.96 -7.47 6.89
CA LYS A 317 -17.81 -6.75 7.44
C LYS A 317 -16.85 -6.34 6.31
N ILE A 318 -16.85 -5.06 5.97
CA ILE A 318 -15.86 -4.46 5.07
C ILE A 318 -14.81 -3.72 5.90
N GLY A 319 -13.55 -4.14 5.78
CA GLY A 319 -12.42 -3.53 6.48
C GLY A 319 -11.56 -2.69 5.55
N ILE A 320 -10.72 -1.85 6.17
CA ILE A 320 -9.63 -1.14 5.49
C ILE A 320 -8.28 -1.62 6.04
N TYR A 321 -7.25 -1.55 5.21
CA TYR A 321 -5.85 -1.64 5.62
C TYR A 321 -5.13 -0.38 5.13
N PRO A 322 -4.79 0.55 6.03
CA PRO A 322 -4.12 1.79 5.64
C PRO A 322 -2.63 1.55 5.36
N ILE A 323 -2.13 2.20 4.33
CA ILE A 323 -0.72 2.25 3.92
C ILE A 323 -0.30 3.70 3.75
N SER A 324 1.01 3.96 3.77
CA SER A 324 1.54 5.31 3.53
C SER A 324 1.34 5.74 2.08
N GLU A 325 1.47 7.04 1.82
CA GLU A 325 1.34 7.59 0.46
C GLU A 325 2.42 7.01 -0.46
N ASN A 326 3.66 6.94 0.05
CA ASN A 326 4.82 6.47 -0.70
C ASN A 326 4.83 4.96 -1.01
N SER A 327 4.02 4.17 -0.28
CA SER A 327 3.84 2.74 -0.52
C SER A 327 2.87 2.43 -1.66
N TRP A 328 2.28 3.43 -2.31
CA TRP A 328 1.36 3.27 -3.44
C TRP A 328 1.83 4.06 -4.66
N MET A 329 1.92 3.38 -5.79
CA MET A 329 2.14 4.01 -7.10
C MET A 329 1.02 3.58 -8.05
N ASP A 330 0.48 4.53 -8.81
CA ASP A 330 -0.51 4.29 -9.86
C ASP A 330 0.04 4.87 -11.17
N MET A 331 -0.09 4.14 -12.29
CA MET A 331 0.19 4.68 -13.62
C MET A 331 -1.12 5.07 -14.34
N GLY A 332 -2.06 5.65 -13.60
CA GLY A 332 -3.37 6.10 -14.07
C GLY A 332 -3.28 7.17 -15.15
N GLN A 333 -2.32 8.07 -14.99
CA GLN A 333 -2.02 9.22 -15.84
C GLN A 333 -0.55 9.23 -16.31
N ILE A 334 -0.25 10.04 -17.32
CA ILE A 334 1.11 10.15 -17.87
C ILE A 334 2.11 10.66 -16.82
N ASP A 335 1.76 11.70 -16.06
CA ASP A 335 2.66 12.27 -15.06
C ASP A 335 3.00 11.26 -13.95
N GLU A 336 2.00 10.49 -13.50
CA GLU A 336 2.17 9.45 -12.47
C GLU A 336 2.98 8.26 -13.01
N MET A 337 2.79 7.90 -14.29
CA MET A 337 3.60 6.88 -14.96
C MET A 337 5.08 7.28 -15.02
N GLU A 338 5.38 8.54 -15.33
CA GLU A 338 6.77 9.04 -15.36
C GLU A 338 7.38 9.12 -13.95
N GLU A 339 6.58 9.45 -12.93
CA GLU A 339 7.03 9.39 -11.53
C GLU A 339 7.34 7.95 -11.10
N MET A 340 6.46 7.00 -11.43
CA MET A 340 6.68 5.57 -11.18
C MET A 340 7.96 5.07 -11.85
N ARG A 341 8.22 5.44 -13.11
CA ARG A 341 9.47 5.11 -13.82
C ARG A 341 10.70 5.60 -13.07
N ARG A 342 10.72 6.88 -12.70
CA ARG A 342 11.85 7.49 -11.98
C ARG A 342 12.09 6.85 -10.61
N LYS A 343 11.03 6.39 -9.94
CA LYS A 343 11.16 5.74 -8.64
C LYS A 343 11.80 4.36 -8.79
N LEU A 344 11.30 3.54 -9.73
CA LEU A 344 11.85 2.20 -9.96
C LEU A 344 13.28 2.22 -10.50
N GLU A 345 13.64 3.18 -11.35
CA GLU A 345 15.03 3.37 -11.84
C GLU A 345 16.03 3.73 -10.72
N ARG A 346 15.58 4.19 -9.55
CA ARG A 346 16.44 4.49 -8.40
C ARG A 346 16.63 3.31 -7.46
N ASP A 347 15.70 2.37 -7.49
CA ASP A 347 15.67 1.19 -6.62
C ASP A 347 16.36 -0.03 -7.27
N GLU A 348 16.56 0.01 -8.60
CA GLU A 348 17.42 -0.90 -9.39
C GLU A 348 18.89 -0.42 -9.43
#